data_AF-A0A7C7EFW3-F1
#
_entry.id   AF-A0A7C7EFW3-F1
#
_cell.length_a   1.000
_cell.length_b   1.000
_cell.length_c   1.000
_cell.angle_alpha   90.00
_cell.angle_beta   90.00
_cell.angle_gamma   90.00
#
_symmetry.space_group_name_H-M   'P 1'
#
loop_
_entity.id
_entity.type
_entity.pdbx_description
1 polymer ?
#
loop_
_entity_poly.entity_id
_entity_poly.type
_entity_poly.pdbx_seq_one_letter_code
_entity_poly.pdbx_strand_id
1 'polypeptide(L)'
;MNYKKISILDVAYKCGIRILRKVNTEEYLARCPFCGDSENPEHGHLYLNVAKDAYHCVKCGAGGYAVGLYAECNKISTKEAYKELIHQNGRSKKTTPLVQTIQKENTTEKIADIETRNKTYAALLSKLKLEREHLKNLLKRGLPWEIIALNVYKSLPADNKIRQEICYQLIAEGYVLEGVPGFYTDENNNWNFVYNKGFLIPVRDTQGRIQGLQIRLDNAQKGKYKWFSSNGLKNGTPAHAWQGVHGAPSKVVIITEGPLKADVAHYLSRFTFVSVPGVTAIKGIETVLKQLGAEKIYIAFDMDLMTNKAVQKAKQRLEELLIKTGFEVYTKTWDSRYKGIDDYLLAREKEKQKKII
;
A
#
# COMPACT_ATOMS: atom_id res chain seq x y z
N MET A 1 -10.13 19.80 -32.75
CA MET A 1 -11.38 19.82 -31.97
C MET A 1 -11.04 20.03 -30.50
N ASN A 2 -11.63 21.05 -29.88
CA ASN A 2 -11.35 21.43 -28.49
C ASN A 2 -12.01 20.40 -27.56
N TYR A 3 -11.23 19.48 -26.99
CA TYR A 3 -11.76 18.54 -25.99
C TYR A 3 -12.03 19.30 -24.69
N LYS A 4 -13.30 19.63 -24.44
CA LYS A 4 -13.74 20.24 -23.17
C LYS A 4 -13.60 19.20 -22.06
N LYS A 5 -12.71 19.47 -21.11
CA LYS A 5 -12.49 18.64 -19.92
C LYS A 5 -13.77 18.59 -19.07
N ILE A 6 -14.21 17.39 -18.68
CA ILE A 6 -15.38 17.17 -17.81
C ILE A 6 -14.88 17.06 -16.38
N SER A 7 -15.17 18.09 -15.57
CA SER A 7 -14.75 18.16 -14.15
C SER A 7 -15.57 17.20 -13.28
N ILE A 8 -14.89 16.46 -12.40
CA ILE A 8 -15.56 15.60 -11.42
C ILE A 8 -16.45 16.37 -10.44
N LEU A 9 -16.08 17.61 -10.09
CA LEU A 9 -16.91 18.44 -9.21
C LEU A 9 -18.18 18.89 -9.92
N ASP A 10 -18.07 19.30 -11.19
CA ASP A 10 -19.24 19.71 -11.98
C ASP A 10 -20.22 18.55 -12.13
N VAL A 11 -19.70 17.35 -12.38
CA VAL A 11 -20.52 16.13 -12.40
C VAL A 11 -21.15 15.87 -11.04
N ALA A 12 -20.39 15.97 -9.95
CA ALA A 12 -20.93 15.76 -8.61
C ALA A 12 -22.08 16.73 -8.30
N TYR A 13 -21.94 18.02 -8.65
CA TYR A 13 -23.02 19.00 -8.54
C TYR A 13 -24.23 18.64 -9.39
N LYS A 14 -24.04 18.22 -10.65
CA LYS A 14 -25.14 17.79 -11.54
C LYS A 14 -25.87 16.56 -11.00
N CYS A 15 -25.15 15.65 -10.35
CA CYS A 15 -25.71 14.46 -9.72
C CYS A 15 -26.33 14.72 -8.34
N GLY A 16 -26.36 15.99 -7.87
CA GLY A 16 -26.89 16.34 -6.56
C GLY A 16 -26.05 15.79 -5.39
N ILE A 17 -24.79 15.44 -5.64
CA ILE A 17 -23.90 14.86 -4.64
C ILE A 17 -23.49 15.95 -3.64
N ARG A 18 -23.82 15.74 -2.37
CA ARG A 18 -23.46 16.67 -1.30
C ARG A 18 -21.98 16.55 -0.95
N ILE A 19 -21.19 17.55 -1.36
CA ILE A 19 -19.80 17.71 -0.95
C ILE A 19 -19.75 18.27 0.48
N LEU A 20 -18.96 17.62 1.35
CA LEU A 20 -18.88 17.95 2.76
C LEU A 20 -17.71 18.89 3.06
N ARG A 21 -16.50 18.52 2.62
CA ARG A 21 -15.29 19.31 2.85
C ARG A 21 -14.18 18.96 1.89
N LYS A 22 -13.23 19.87 1.75
CA LYS A 22 -11.94 19.61 1.09
C LYS A 22 -11.03 18.85 2.06
N VAL A 23 -10.43 17.75 1.60
CA VAL A 23 -9.54 16.88 2.40
C VAL A 23 -8.09 17.33 2.23
N ASN A 24 -7.68 17.62 0.99
CA ASN A 24 -6.38 18.14 0.63
C ASN A 24 -6.50 18.97 -0.67
N THR A 25 -5.39 19.39 -1.28
CA THR A 25 -5.38 20.21 -2.49
C THR A 25 -6.17 19.60 -3.65
N GLU A 26 -6.22 18.27 -3.75
CA GLU A 26 -6.78 17.52 -4.88
C GLU A 26 -8.03 16.70 -4.54
N GLU A 27 -8.38 16.52 -3.26
CA GLU A 27 -9.47 15.64 -2.86
C GLU A 27 -10.56 16.33 -2.05
N TYR A 28 -11.80 16.00 -2.38
CA TYR A 28 -13.00 16.42 -1.67
C TYR A 28 -13.72 15.20 -1.12
N LEU A 29 -14.20 15.31 0.12
CA LEU A 29 -15.05 14.31 0.74
C LEU A 29 -16.52 14.67 0.51
N ALA A 30 -17.31 13.70 0.09
CA ALA A 30 -18.71 13.85 -0.25
C ALA A 30 -19.54 12.66 0.25
N ARG A 31 -20.86 12.84 0.17
CA ARG A 31 -21.86 11.80 0.41
C ARG A 31 -22.00 10.90 -0.80
N CYS A 32 -22.04 9.59 -0.58
CA CYS A 32 -22.07 8.63 -1.68
C CYS A 32 -23.51 8.40 -2.17
N PRO A 33 -23.78 8.59 -3.47
CA PRO A 33 -25.12 8.38 -4.02
C PRO A 33 -25.51 6.89 -4.12
N PHE A 34 -24.56 5.96 -3.98
CA PHE A 34 -24.77 4.54 -4.31
C PHE A 34 -25.12 3.65 -3.10
N CYS A 35 -24.56 3.92 -1.93
CA CYS A 35 -24.68 3.02 -0.76
C CYS A 35 -25.14 3.72 0.52
N GLY A 36 -25.59 4.98 0.39
CA GLY A 36 -26.03 5.82 1.49
C GLY A 36 -24.92 6.16 2.50
N ASP A 37 -25.18 7.21 3.28
CA ASP A 37 -24.29 7.70 4.34
C ASP A 37 -24.88 7.45 5.72
N SER A 38 -24.05 7.62 6.75
CA SER A 38 -24.51 7.59 8.14
C SER A 38 -25.46 8.75 8.46
N GLU A 39 -26.22 8.63 9.54
CA GLU A 39 -27.08 9.71 10.05
C GLU A 39 -26.30 10.99 10.37
N ASN A 40 -25.02 10.87 10.78
CA ASN A 40 -24.16 12.03 11.00
C ASN A 40 -23.94 12.83 9.69
N PRO A 41 -24.43 14.09 9.60
CA PRO A 41 -24.41 14.90 8.38
C PRO A 41 -23.00 15.28 7.89
N GLU A 42 -21.99 15.22 8.77
CA GLU A 42 -20.60 15.59 8.44
C GLU A 42 -19.73 14.40 8.03
N HIS A 43 -20.27 13.19 8.12
CA HIS A 43 -19.54 11.99 7.74
C HIS A 43 -19.92 11.57 6.31
N GLY A 44 -18.90 11.34 5.50
CA GLY A 44 -19.01 10.87 4.12
C GLY A 44 -17.87 9.92 3.81
N HIS A 45 -18.01 9.16 2.73
CA HIS A 45 -17.04 8.13 2.33
C HIS A 45 -16.78 8.11 0.83
N LEU A 46 -17.36 9.05 0.07
CA LEU A 46 -17.05 9.29 -1.33
C LEU A 46 -15.94 10.34 -1.45
N TYR A 47 -14.79 9.95 -2.00
CA TYR A 47 -13.70 10.86 -2.33
C TYR A 47 -13.79 11.25 -3.79
N LEU A 48 -13.71 12.56 -4.08
CA LEU A 48 -13.66 13.14 -5.42
C LEU A 48 -12.28 13.76 -5.63
N ASN A 49 -11.50 13.21 -6.55
CA ASN A 49 -10.16 13.69 -6.88
C ASN A 49 -10.21 14.60 -8.12
N VAL A 50 -9.96 15.89 -7.93
CA VAL A 50 -10.06 16.93 -8.98
C VAL A 50 -8.88 16.95 -9.94
N ALA A 51 -7.74 16.38 -9.57
CA ALA A 51 -6.60 16.27 -10.47
C ALA A 51 -6.84 15.16 -11.51
N LYS A 52 -7.43 14.04 -11.08
CA LYS A 52 -7.69 12.84 -11.89
C LYS A 52 -9.10 12.78 -12.48
N ASP A 53 -9.96 13.72 -12.13
CA ASP A 53 -11.41 13.71 -12.41
C ASP A 53 -12.05 12.35 -12.08
N ALA A 54 -11.69 11.82 -10.92
CA ALA A 54 -12.04 10.47 -10.49
C ALA A 54 -12.78 10.49 -9.16
N TYR A 55 -13.59 9.46 -8.92
CA TYR A 55 -14.23 9.23 -7.63
C TYR A 55 -13.90 7.85 -7.08
N HIS A 56 -13.91 7.73 -5.76
CA HIS A 56 -13.81 6.45 -5.08
C HIS A 56 -14.55 6.48 -3.75
N CYS A 57 -15.40 5.47 -3.52
CA CYS A 57 -16.13 5.27 -2.28
C CYS A 57 -15.44 4.20 -1.43
N VAL A 58 -14.94 4.58 -0.25
CA VAL A 58 -14.23 3.64 0.65
C VAL A 58 -15.17 2.66 1.36
N LYS A 59 -16.49 2.89 1.33
CA LYS A 59 -17.50 2.01 1.95
C LYS A 59 -17.99 0.91 1.01
N CYS A 60 -18.45 1.26 -0.19
CA CYS A 60 -19.00 0.28 -1.15
C CYS A 60 -18.04 -0.11 -2.27
N GLY A 61 -16.91 0.58 -2.41
CA GLY A 61 -15.92 0.30 -3.45
C GLY A 61 -16.26 0.88 -4.82
N ALA A 62 -17.40 1.54 -4.99
CA ALA A 62 -17.74 2.24 -6.23
C ALA A 62 -16.65 3.25 -6.58
N GLY A 63 -16.20 3.28 -7.83
CA GLY A 63 -15.13 4.16 -8.27
C GLY A 63 -15.01 4.20 -9.78
N GLY A 64 -14.44 5.29 -10.29
CA GLY A 64 -14.32 5.54 -11.73
C GLY A 64 -14.02 7.00 -12.01
N TYR A 65 -14.32 7.44 -13.23
CA TYR A 65 -14.08 8.82 -13.69
C TYR A 65 -15.39 9.61 -13.81
N ALA A 66 -15.29 10.92 -14.00
CA ALA A 66 -16.43 11.85 -14.02
C ALA A 66 -17.59 11.41 -14.92
N VAL A 67 -17.34 10.95 -16.15
CA VAL A 67 -18.40 10.47 -17.05
C VAL A 67 -19.09 9.23 -16.49
N GLY A 68 -18.32 8.31 -15.90
CA GLY A 68 -18.86 7.10 -15.27
C GLY A 68 -19.69 7.43 -14.03
N LEU A 69 -19.29 8.42 -13.24
CA LEU A 69 -20.10 8.89 -12.10
C LEU A 69 -21.48 9.37 -12.55
N TYR A 70 -21.52 10.19 -13.62
CA TYR A 70 -22.78 10.70 -14.16
C TYR A 70 -23.65 9.58 -14.75
N ALA A 71 -23.04 8.63 -15.47
CA ALA A 71 -23.72 7.48 -16.04
C ALA A 71 -24.41 6.65 -14.96
N GLU A 72 -23.70 6.34 -13.88
CA GLU A 72 -24.21 5.54 -12.76
C GLU A 72 -25.29 6.28 -11.97
N CYS A 73 -25.13 7.60 -11.72
CA CYS A 73 -26.13 8.38 -11.00
C CYS A 73 -27.46 8.48 -11.78
N ASN A 74 -27.40 8.53 -13.11
CA ASN A 74 -28.57 8.67 -13.98
C ASN A 74 -29.05 7.34 -14.59
N LYS A 75 -28.37 6.21 -14.30
CA LYS A 75 -28.66 4.88 -14.84
C LYS A 75 -28.70 4.83 -16.37
N ILE A 76 -27.79 5.53 -17.02
CA ILE A 76 -27.63 5.59 -18.48
C ILE A 76 -26.28 5.00 -18.90
N SER A 77 -26.11 4.71 -20.19
CA SER A 77 -24.80 4.24 -20.68
C SER A 77 -23.74 5.35 -20.60
N THR A 78 -22.47 4.96 -20.50
CA THR A 78 -21.34 5.90 -20.52
C THR A 78 -21.31 6.76 -21.79
N LYS A 79 -21.79 6.21 -22.93
CA LYS A 79 -21.88 6.92 -24.21
C LYS A 79 -22.96 8.01 -24.19
N GLU A 80 -24.10 7.74 -23.57
CA GLU A 80 -25.18 8.73 -23.37
C GLU A 80 -24.77 9.81 -22.37
N ALA A 81 -24.19 9.41 -21.24
CA ALA A 81 -23.64 10.32 -20.23
C ALA A 81 -22.64 11.31 -20.84
N TYR A 82 -21.73 10.84 -21.67
CA TYR A 82 -20.76 11.70 -22.36
C TYR A 82 -21.44 12.70 -23.30
N LYS A 83 -22.45 12.28 -24.06
CA LYS A 83 -23.22 13.18 -24.94
C LYS A 83 -23.95 14.25 -24.15
N GLU A 84 -24.64 13.88 -23.07
CA GLU A 84 -25.36 14.84 -22.22
C GLU A 84 -24.43 15.87 -21.57
N LEU A 85 -23.29 15.43 -21.04
CA LEU A 85 -22.33 16.29 -20.37
C LEU A 85 -21.67 17.30 -21.33
N ILE A 86 -21.49 16.94 -22.60
CA ILE A 86 -20.96 17.84 -23.62
C ILE A 86 -22.01 18.82 -24.15
N HIS A 87 -23.25 18.36 -24.37
CA HIS A 87 -24.31 19.19 -24.93
C HIS A 87 -24.82 20.25 -23.94
N GLN A 88 -24.75 20.00 -22.63
CA GLN A 88 -25.22 20.95 -21.61
C GLN A 88 -24.21 22.05 -21.23
N ASN A 89 -22.93 21.94 -21.61
CA ASN A 89 -21.89 22.93 -21.30
C ASN A 89 -21.86 24.15 -22.26
N GLY A 90 -23.01 24.47 -22.88
CA GLY A 90 -23.20 25.57 -23.83
C GLY A 90 -23.42 26.96 -23.23
N ARG A 91 -23.48 27.12 -21.90
CA ARG A 91 -23.72 28.43 -21.27
C ARG A 91 -22.91 28.62 -19.98
N SER A 92 -21.67 29.09 -20.12
CA SER A 92 -21.13 30.14 -19.23
C SER A 92 -19.85 30.71 -19.83
N LYS A 93 -19.88 32.00 -20.15
CA LYS A 93 -18.72 32.82 -20.52
C LYS A 93 -18.05 33.27 -19.22
N LYS A 94 -16.75 33.01 -19.06
CA LYS A 94 -15.77 33.99 -18.56
C LYS A 94 -14.34 33.51 -18.82
N THR A 95 -13.58 34.44 -19.37
CA THR A 95 -12.19 34.46 -19.81
C THR A 95 -11.19 34.23 -18.69
N THR A 96 -10.00 33.64 -18.96
CA THR A 96 -8.61 34.19 -18.89
C THR A 96 -7.59 33.02 -19.10
N PRO A 97 -6.26 33.27 -19.14
CA PRO A 97 -5.39 33.54 -20.29
C PRO A 97 -4.75 32.29 -20.93
N LEU A 98 -4.17 32.49 -22.13
CA LEU A 98 -3.33 31.53 -22.85
C LEU A 98 -2.21 30.97 -21.97
N VAL A 99 -2.22 29.66 -21.73
CA VAL A 99 -1.00 28.91 -21.38
C VAL A 99 -0.76 27.93 -22.51
N GLN A 100 0.44 28.05 -23.06
CA GLN A 100 0.98 27.29 -24.17
C GLN A 100 0.72 25.79 -23.98
N THR A 101 0.33 25.14 -25.06
CA THR A 101 0.32 23.69 -25.23
C THR A 101 1.72 23.15 -24.94
N ILE A 102 2.01 22.87 -23.67
CA ILE A 102 2.92 21.78 -23.35
C ILE A 102 2.08 20.54 -23.58
N GLN A 103 2.41 19.82 -24.64
CA GLN A 103 2.00 18.44 -24.80
C GLN A 103 2.43 17.72 -23.52
N LYS A 104 1.50 17.55 -22.56
CA LYS A 104 1.69 16.55 -21.52
C LYS A 104 1.55 15.24 -22.25
N GLU A 105 2.69 14.73 -22.68
CA GLU A 105 2.91 13.30 -22.81
C GLU A 105 2.18 12.62 -21.64
N ASN A 106 1.37 11.63 -21.96
CA ASN A 106 0.91 10.68 -20.96
C ASN A 106 2.14 9.91 -20.45
N THR A 107 2.95 10.53 -19.58
CA THR A 107 3.82 9.79 -18.69
C THR A 107 2.93 9.26 -17.59
N THR A 108 2.29 8.12 -17.85
CA THR A 108 2.16 7.13 -16.79
C THR A 108 3.58 6.89 -16.28
N GLU A 109 4.00 7.60 -15.22
CA GLU A 109 5.29 7.34 -14.57
C GLU A 109 5.28 5.87 -14.16
N LYS A 110 5.95 5.06 -14.98
CA LYS A 110 5.92 3.61 -14.91
C LYS A 110 6.81 3.25 -13.74
N ILE A 111 6.21 2.67 -12.70
CA ILE A 111 6.99 2.11 -11.60
C ILE A 111 8.11 1.24 -12.18
N ALA A 112 9.33 1.42 -11.69
CA ALA A 112 10.49 0.71 -12.14
C ALA A 112 10.27 -0.80 -12.02
N ASP A 113 10.86 -1.57 -12.95
CA ASP A 113 10.76 -3.01 -12.94
C ASP A 113 11.35 -3.60 -11.64
N ILE A 114 11.08 -4.89 -11.41
CA ILE A 114 11.49 -5.56 -10.18
C ILE A 114 13.01 -5.64 -10.01
N GLU A 115 13.79 -5.77 -11.08
CA GLU A 115 15.25 -5.85 -10.99
C GLU A 115 15.84 -4.50 -10.62
N THR A 116 15.37 -3.43 -11.26
CA THR A 116 15.76 -2.06 -10.95
C THR A 116 15.45 -1.73 -9.49
N ARG A 117 14.22 -2.01 -9.02
CA ARG A 117 13.84 -1.79 -7.62
C ARG A 117 14.71 -2.59 -6.65
N ASN A 118 14.94 -3.87 -6.93
CA ASN A 118 15.75 -4.74 -6.08
C ASN A 118 17.18 -4.21 -5.93
N LYS A 119 17.84 -3.87 -7.04
CA LYS A 119 19.21 -3.33 -7.04
C LYS A 119 19.29 -2.01 -6.28
N THR A 120 18.41 -1.07 -6.58
CA THR A 120 18.40 0.24 -5.93
C THR A 120 18.10 0.13 -4.43
N TYR A 121 17.13 -0.68 -4.00
CA TYR A 121 16.86 -0.87 -2.58
C TYR A 121 17.98 -1.60 -1.85
N ALA A 122 18.60 -2.62 -2.46
CA ALA A 122 19.74 -3.30 -1.84
C ALA A 122 20.91 -2.33 -1.62
N ALA A 123 21.20 -1.48 -2.61
CA ALA A 123 22.23 -0.45 -2.51
C ALA A 123 21.88 0.65 -1.49
N LEU A 124 20.62 1.08 -1.43
CA LEU A 124 20.16 2.00 -0.38
C LEU A 124 20.40 1.39 1.00
N LEU A 125 19.96 0.16 1.22
CA LEU A 125 20.05 -0.50 2.53
C LEU A 125 21.51 -0.75 2.95
N SER A 126 22.43 -0.98 2.02
CA SER A 126 23.86 -1.16 2.33
C SER A 126 24.50 0.11 2.89
N LYS A 127 24.04 1.29 2.46
CA LYS A 127 24.50 2.61 2.91
C LYS A 127 23.88 3.06 4.24
N LEU A 128 22.82 2.39 4.69
CA LEU A 128 22.12 2.72 5.93
C LEU A 128 22.64 1.91 7.13
N LYS A 129 22.39 2.42 8.33
CA LYS A 129 22.68 1.76 9.60
C LYS A 129 21.39 1.42 10.35
N LEU A 130 21.46 0.43 11.23
CA LEU A 130 20.35 0.12 12.15
C LEU A 130 20.67 0.76 13.51
N GLU A 131 19.81 1.67 13.95
CA GLU A 131 19.94 2.32 15.25
C GLU A 131 19.71 1.34 16.40
N ARG A 132 20.37 1.61 17.53
CA ARG A 132 20.36 0.74 18.71
C ARG A 132 18.94 0.47 19.24
N GLU A 133 18.07 1.48 19.24
CA GLU A 133 16.69 1.33 19.73
C GLU A 133 15.83 0.45 18.80
N HIS A 134 16.03 0.54 17.48
CA HIS A 134 15.38 -0.35 16.52
C HIS A 134 15.91 -1.78 16.64
N LEU A 135 17.22 -1.96 16.82
CA LEU A 135 17.81 -3.28 17.11
C LEU A 135 17.20 -3.90 18.38
N LYS A 136 17.13 -3.14 19.49
CA LYS A 136 16.47 -3.60 20.72
C LYS A 136 15.00 -3.96 20.48
N ASN A 137 14.28 -3.21 19.64
CA ASN A 137 12.90 -3.52 19.29
C ASN A 137 12.78 -4.88 18.60
N LEU A 138 13.64 -5.14 17.62
CA LEU A 138 13.67 -6.39 16.85
C LEU A 138 14.08 -7.59 17.72
N LEU A 139 15.09 -7.42 18.58
CA LEU A 139 15.51 -8.45 19.54
C LEU A 139 14.36 -8.81 20.51
N LYS A 140 13.61 -7.83 21.00
CA LYS A 140 12.44 -8.06 21.88
C LYS A 140 11.32 -8.84 21.19
N ARG A 141 11.26 -8.83 19.86
CA ARG A 141 10.32 -9.62 19.04
C ARG A 141 10.77 -11.07 18.83
N GLY A 142 11.93 -11.45 19.35
CA GLY A 142 12.46 -12.82 19.25
C GLY A 142 13.31 -13.09 18.00
N LEU A 143 13.67 -12.06 17.23
CA LEU A 143 14.65 -12.20 16.16
C LEU A 143 16.05 -12.10 16.75
N PRO A 144 16.95 -13.08 16.53
CA PRO A 144 18.35 -12.96 16.91
C PRO A 144 19.09 -12.04 15.93
N TRP A 145 20.28 -11.58 16.31
CA TRP A 145 21.02 -10.56 15.54
C TRP A 145 21.39 -11.02 14.13
N GLU A 146 21.64 -12.31 13.93
CA GLU A 146 21.96 -12.92 12.64
C GLU A 146 20.78 -12.75 11.67
N ILE A 147 19.57 -13.01 12.15
CA ILE A 147 18.34 -12.90 11.35
C ILE A 147 18.00 -11.43 11.08
N ILE A 148 18.25 -10.55 12.04
CA ILE A 148 18.11 -9.10 11.86
C ILE A 148 19.05 -8.61 10.76
N ALA A 149 20.30 -9.09 10.72
CA ALA A 149 21.27 -8.77 9.69
C ALA A 149 20.86 -9.34 8.32
N LEU A 150 20.43 -10.61 8.27
CA LEU A 150 19.95 -11.27 7.05
C LEU A 150 18.71 -10.60 6.44
N ASN A 151 17.79 -10.14 7.29
CA ASN A 151 16.59 -9.42 6.84
C ASN A 151 16.88 -7.97 6.46
N VAL A 152 18.09 -7.47 6.73
CA VAL A 152 18.60 -6.15 6.31
C VAL A 152 17.68 -5.00 6.77
N TYR A 153 17.23 -5.02 8.02
CA TYR A 153 16.50 -3.89 8.60
C TYR A 153 17.42 -2.68 8.77
N LYS A 154 16.95 -1.48 8.41
CA LYS A 154 17.77 -0.25 8.43
C LYS A 154 16.99 0.96 8.89
N SER A 155 17.60 1.85 9.65
CA SER A 155 16.96 3.08 10.16
C SER A 155 17.06 4.21 9.14
N LEU A 156 16.01 5.03 9.05
CA LEU A 156 16.00 6.18 8.15
C LEU A 156 16.71 7.38 8.80
N PRO A 157 17.73 7.97 8.14
CA PRO A 157 18.44 9.11 8.69
C PRO A 157 17.57 10.37 8.63
N ALA A 158 17.49 11.08 9.76
CA ALA A 158 16.69 12.30 9.89
C ALA A 158 17.28 13.49 9.11
N ASP A 159 18.61 13.56 9.02
CA ASP A 159 19.31 14.63 8.32
C ASP A 159 19.04 14.56 6.80
N ASN A 160 18.56 15.68 6.25
CA ASN A 160 18.29 15.82 4.83
C ASN A 160 19.55 15.71 3.97
N LYS A 161 20.66 16.30 4.41
CA LYS A 161 21.94 16.28 3.68
C LYS A 161 22.49 14.86 3.57
N ILE A 162 22.36 14.06 4.63
CA ILE A 162 22.76 12.65 4.61
C ILE A 162 21.95 11.88 3.57
N ARG A 163 20.64 12.13 3.47
CA ARG A 163 19.79 11.45 2.45
C ARG A 163 20.16 11.86 1.03
N GLN A 164 20.40 13.15 0.79
CA GLN A 164 20.85 13.65 -0.51
C GLN A 164 22.21 13.07 -0.90
N GLU A 165 23.15 13.00 0.04
CA GLU A 165 24.47 12.39 -0.17
C GLU A 165 24.35 10.91 -0.54
N ILE A 166 23.49 10.15 0.16
CA ILE A 166 23.20 8.76 -0.20
C ILE A 166 22.63 8.67 -1.62
N CYS A 167 21.68 9.53 -2.00
CA CYS A 167 21.15 9.55 -3.37
C CYS A 167 22.22 9.85 -4.40
N TYR A 168 23.10 10.82 -4.15
CA TYR A 168 24.21 11.15 -5.02
C TYR A 168 25.14 9.95 -5.24
N GLN A 169 25.51 9.26 -4.16
CA GLN A 169 26.34 8.06 -4.24
C GLN A 169 25.66 6.92 -5.02
N LEU A 170 24.36 6.71 -4.81
CA LEU A 170 23.61 5.70 -5.57
C LEU A 170 23.64 5.99 -7.07
N ILE A 171 23.45 7.24 -7.48
CA ILE A 171 23.52 7.65 -8.88
C ILE A 171 24.93 7.49 -9.44
N ALA A 172 25.96 7.92 -8.68
CA ALA A 172 27.36 7.78 -9.07
C ALA A 172 27.78 6.31 -9.26
N GLU A 173 27.19 5.39 -8.49
CA GLU A 173 27.36 3.94 -8.60
C GLU A 173 26.50 3.30 -9.71
N GLY A 174 25.70 4.10 -10.44
CA GLY A 174 24.91 3.64 -11.57
C GLY A 174 23.52 3.09 -11.23
N TYR A 175 23.02 3.31 -10.02
CA TYR A 175 21.66 2.92 -9.64
C TYR A 175 20.61 3.95 -10.11
N VAL A 176 19.45 3.44 -10.53
CA VAL A 176 18.32 4.28 -10.99
C VAL A 176 17.42 4.60 -9.81
N LEU A 177 17.12 5.89 -9.61
CA LEU A 177 16.21 6.37 -8.56
C LEU A 177 14.82 6.70 -9.11
N GLU A 178 14.74 7.17 -10.35
CA GLU A 178 13.48 7.48 -11.03
C GLU A 178 12.62 6.22 -11.20
N GLY A 179 11.31 6.35 -10.94
CA GLY A 179 10.41 5.20 -10.96
C GLY A 179 10.54 4.27 -9.75
N VAL A 180 11.49 4.50 -8.83
CA VAL A 180 11.66 3.69 -7.62
C VAL A 180 10.93 4.36 -6.45
N PRO A 181 9.92 3.69 -5.84
CA PRO A 181 9.15 4.26 -4.74
C PRO A 181 10.01 4.77 -3.59
N GLY A 182 9.64 5.95 -3.08
CA GLY A 182 10.28 6.59 -1.95
C GLY A 182 11.40 7.55 -2.34
N PHE A 183 11.93 7.50 -3.57
CA PHE A 183 12.82 8.53 -4.11
C PHE A 183 12.03 9.64 -4.81
N TYR A 184 12.54 10.86 -4.74
CA TYR A 184 11.96 12.04 -5.37
C TYR A 184 13.03 13.11 -5.58
N THR A 185 12.73 14.16 -6.35
CA THR A 185 13.58 15.34 -6.43
C THR A 185 12.96 16.49 -5.64
N ASP A 186 13.77 17.21 -4.85
CA ASP A 186 13.32 18.39 -4.13
C ASP A 186 13.11 19.62 -5.04
N GLU A 187 12.78 20.77 -4.44
CA GLU A 187 12.53 22.03 -5.16
C GLU A 187 13.75 22.50 -5.98
N ASN A 188 14.96 22.13 -5.56
CA ASN A 188 16.22 22.45 -6.24
C ASN A 188 16.63 21.37 -7.26
N ASN A 189 15.76 20.40 -7.56
CA ASN A 189 16.02 19.24 -8.41
C ASN A 189 17.08 18.26 -7.86
N ASN A 190 17.41 18.32 -6.56
CA ASN A 190 18.31 17.34 -5.98
C ASN A 190 17.55 16.07 -5.62
N TRP A 191 18.11 14.91 -5.95
CA TRP A 191 17.54 13.63 -5.54
C TRP A 191 17.58 13.46 -4.02
N ASN A 192 16.48 12.96 -3.48
CA ASN A 192 16.28 12.69 -2.07
C ASN A 192 15.36 11.47 -1.92
N PHE A 193 15.17 11.02 -0.69
CA PHE A 193 14.16 10.01 -0.37
C PHE A 193 13.34 10.35 0.87
N VAL A 194 12.14 9.81 0.91
CA VAL A 194 11.15 10.15 1.94
C VAL A 194 11.63 9.76 3.32
N TYR A 195 11.42 10.67 4.28
CA TYR A 195 11.74 10.45 5.67
C TYR A 195 10.46 10.32 6.51
N ASN A 196 10.34 9.21 7.21
CA ASN A 196 9.47 9.09 8.37
C ASN A 196 10.31 8.42 9.47
N LYS A 197 10.32 8.99 10.67
CA LYS A 197 11.12 8.47 11.78
C LYS A 197 10.78 7.00 12.07
N GLY A 198 11.76 6.12 11.92
CA GLY A 198 11.58 4.68 12.03
C GLY A 198 12.61 3.87 11.25
N PHE A 199 12.29 2.59 11.03
CA PHE A 199 13.15 1.67 10.27
C PHE A 199 12.42 0.99 9.11
N LEU A 200 13.19 0.70 8.07
CA LEU A 200 12.82 0.02 6.85
C LEU A 200 12.77 -1.50 7.06
N ILE A 201 11.73 -2.09 6.50
CA ILE A 201 11.45 -3.51 6.42
C ILE A 201 11.40 -3.87 4.94
N PRO A 202 12.38 -4.63 4.43
CA PRO A 202 12.34 -5.13 3.05
C PRO A 202 11.17 -6.07 2.82
N VAL A 203 10.45 -5.86 1.72
CA VAL A 203 9.38 -6.76 1.25
C VAL A 203 9.87 -7.46 0.00
N ARG A 204 9.95 -8.79 0.05
CA ARG A 204 10.55 -9.62 -1.00
C ARG A 204 9.52 -10.39 -1.81
N ASP A 205 9.82 -10.65 -3.07
CA ASP A 205 9.04 -11.53 -3.94
C ASP A 205 9.46 -13.01 -3.80
N THR A 206 8.88 -13.87 -4.62
CA THR A 206 9.15 -15.33 -4.62
C THR A 206 10.57 -15.71 -5.01
N GLN A 207 11.34 -14.78 -5.61
CA GLN A 207 12.75 -14.96 -5.95
C GLN A 207 13.68 -14.31 -4.92
N GLY A 208 13.13 -13.77 -3.83
CA GLY A 208 13.90 -13.07 -2.80
C GLY A 208 14.30 -11.64 -3.18
N ARG A 209 13.82 -11.10 -4.30
CA ARG A 209 14.11 -9.73 -4.75
C ARG A 209 13.30 -8.72 -3.96
N ILE A 210 13.91 -7.60 -3.55
CA ILE A 210 13.23 -6.53 -2.82
C ILE A 210 12.31 -5.78 -3.78
N GLN A 211 11.01 -5.99 -3.66
CA GLN A 211 9.98 -5.32 -4.48
C GLN A 211 9.50 -4.00 -3.87
N GLY A 212 9.64 -3.85 -2.55
CA GLY A 212 9.24 -2.65 -1.84
C GLY A 212 9.84 -2.58 -0.45
N LEU A 213 9.66 -1.42 0.19
CA LEU A 213 10.09 -1.17 1.56
C LEU A 213 8.91 -0.65 2.38
N GLN A 214 8.71 -1.21 3.56
CA GLN A 214 7.78 -0.66 4.55
C GLN A 214 8.56 0.03 5.67
N ILE A 215 8.05 1.15 6.17
CA ILE A 215 8.60 1.87 7.31
C ILE A 215 7.79 1.50 8.55
N ARG A 216 8.41 0.90 9.55
CA ARG A 216 7.88 0.81 10.91
C ARG A 216 8.16 2.14 11.62
N LEU A 217 7.10 2.89 11.93
CA LEU A 217 7.21 4.19 12.59
C LEU A 217 7.53 4.05 14.07
N ASP A 218 8.38 4.93 14.59
CA ASP A 218 8.66 5.00 16.04
C ASP A 218 7.40 5.32 16.83
N ASN A 219 6.67 6.35 16.38
CA ASN A 219 5.43 6.78 16.99
C ASN A 219 4.24 6.15 16.26
N ALA A 220 3.50 5.31 16.98
CA ALA A 220 2.34 4.58 16.48
C ALA A 220 1.02 5.37 16.48
N GLN A 221 0.98 6.62 17.00
CA GLN A 221 -0.27 7.37 17.17
C GLN A 221 -1.03 7.61 15.87
N LYS A 222 -0.33 7.86 14.75
CA LYS A 222 -0.93 8.07 13.42
C LYS A 222 -0.82 6.83 12.52
N GLY A 223 -0.75 5.64 13.13
CA GLY A 223 -0.52 4.37 12.45
C GLY A 223 0.88 3.81 12.71
N LYS A 224 1.02 2.48 12.63
CA LYS A 224 2.27 1.78 12.95
C LYS A 224 3.23 1.66 11.77
N TYR A 225 2.69 1.64 10.56
CA TYR A 225 3.44 1.33 9.35
C TYR A 225 3.05 2.27 8.21
N LYS A 226 4.01 2.57 7.34
CA LYS A 226 3.80 3.27 6.06
C LYS A 226 4.61 2.59 4.97
N TRP A 227 4.15 2.65 3.73
CA TRP A 227 5.01 2.31 2.61
C TRP A 227 6.06 3.40 2.37
N PHE A 228 7.27 2.99 1.99
CA PHE A 228 8.30 3.88 1.47
C PHE A 228 7.86 4.34 0.07
N SER A 229 7.12 5.45 0.05
CA SER A 229 6.38 5.94 -1.11
C SER A 229 6.60 7.44 -1.22
N SER A 230 6.92 7.91 -2.43
CA SER A 230 7.07 9.33 -2.76
C SER A 230 5.89 9.84 -3.60
N ASN A 231 4.73 9.16 -3.50
CA ASN A 231 3.50 9.55 -4.19
C ASN A 231 3.18 11.05 -3.99
N GLY A 232 2.99 11.77 -5.09
CA GLY A 232 2.65 13.19 -5.07
C GLY A 232 3.84 14.14 -4.89
N LEU A 233 5.08 13.62 -4.81
CA LEU A 233 6.30 14.43 -4.86
C LEU A 233 6.81 14.55 -6.30
N LYS A 234 7.62 15.57 -6.58
CA LYS A 234 8.21 15.79 -7.91
C LYS A 234 9.13 14.63 -8.29
N ASN A 235 8.89 14.04 -9.47
CA ASN A 235 9.54 12.79 -9.94
C ASN A 235 9.42 11.64 -8.92
N GLY A 236 8.39 11.68 -8.07
CA GLY A 236 8.16 10.74 -6.99
C GLY A 236 7.23 9.62 -7.42
N THR A 237 7.52 8.39 -7.01
CA THR A 237 6.78 7.20 -7.41
C THR A 237 5.96 6.62 -6.26
N PRO A 238 4.66 6.28 -6.47
CA PRO A 238 3.87 5.60 -5.47
C PRO A 238 4.35 4.18 -5.20
N ALA A 239 4.29 3.77 -3.94
CA ALA A 239 4.42 2.36 -3.56
C ALA A 239 3.10 1.61 -3.77
N HIS A 240 3.17 0.34 -4.18
CA HIS A 240 2.01 -0.54 -4.21
C HIS A 240 1.94 -1.37 -2.92
N ALA A 241 0.76 -1.94 -2.67
CA ALA A 241 0.50 -2.83 -1.57
C ALA A 241 0.99 -4.27 -1.91
N TRP A 242 2.32 -4.46 -1.97
CA TRP A 242 2.92 -5.76 -2.32
C TRP A 242 2.76 -6.81 -1.23
N GLN A 243 2.57 -8.07 -1.63
CA GLN A 243 2.68 -9.22 -0.74
C GLN A 243 4.16 -9.59 -0.52
N GLY A 244 4.55 -9.90 0.72
CA GLY A 244 5.91 -10.31 1.04
C GLY A 244 6.04 -11.82 1.18
N VAL A 245 7.12 -12.42 0.67
CA VAL A 245 7.46 -13.84 0.86
C VAL A 245 8.52 -13.97 1.94
N HIS A 246 8.31 -14.90 2.89
CA HIS A 246 9.16 -15.11 4.05
C HIS A 246 9.46 -16.60 4.19
N GLY A 247 10.68 -17.00 3.80
CA GLY A 247 11.10 -18.40 3.72
C GLY A 247 11.17 -18.94 2.29
N ALA A 248 11.52 -20.22 2.17
CA ALA A 248 11.67 -20.91 0.89
C ALA A 248 10.31 -21.37 0.32
N PRO A 249 10.22 -21.69 -0.98
CA PRO A 249 9.06 -22.37 -1.56
C PRO A 249 8.66 -23.61 -0.76
N SER A 250 7.36 -23.83 -0.59
CA SER A 250 6.81 -24.88 0.28
C SER A 250 5.38 -25.23 -0.12
N LYS A 251 5.03 -26.52 0.00
CA LYS A 251 3.65 -27.01 -0.15
C LYS A 251 2.70 -26.49 0.92
N VAL A 252 3.22 -26.13 2.09
CA VAL A 252 2.44 -25.55 3.19
C VAL A 252 2.87 -24.10 3.40
N VAL A 253 1.93 -23.17 3.22
CA VAL A 253 2.16 -21.73 3.34
C VAL A 253 1.17 -21.10 4.30
N ILE A 254 1.63 -20.16 5.12
CA ILE A 254 0.81 -19.42 6.08
C ILE A 254 0.67 -17.95 5.62
N ILE A 255 -0.56 -17.47 5.50
CA ILE A 255 -0.84 -16.07 5.18
C ILE A 255 -1.06 -15.29 6.48
N THR A 256 -0.38 -14.16 6.65
CA THR A 256 -0.58 -13.26 7.81
C THR A 256 -0.47 -11.79 7.40
N GLU A 257 -0.71 -10.88 8.35
CA GLU A 257 -0.69 -9.44 8.10
C GLU A 257 0.63 -8.77 8.46
N GLY A 258 1.23 -8.11 7.48
CA GLY A 258 2.42 -7.28 7.63
C GLY A 258 3.74 -8.07 7.54
N PRO A 259 4.76 -7.51 6.85
CA PRO A 259 6.02 -8.20 6.59
C PRO A 259 6.83 -8.48 7.86
N LEU A 260 6.94 -7.53 8.79
CA LEU A 260 7.70 -7.75 10.04
C LEU A 260 7.12 -8.88 10.88
N LYS A 261 5.79 -9.02 10.89
CA LYS A 261 5.12 -10.12 11.60
C LYS A 261 5.47 -11.45 10.95
N ALA A 262 5.38 -11.53 9.63
CA ALA A 262 5.71 -12.73 8.89
C ALA A 262 7.18 -13.11 9.02
N ASP A 263 8.12 -12.15 9.07
CA ASP A 263 9.54 -12.42 9.36
C ASP A 263 9.72 -13.11 10.72
N VAL A 264 9.09 -12.55 11.76
CA VAL A 264 9.16 -13.09 13.14
C VAL A 264 8.51 -14.48 13.19
N ALA A 265 7.31 -14.62 12.62
CA ALA A 265 6.58 -15.88 12.64
C ALA A 265 7.29 -16.98 11.82
N HIS A 266 7.88 -16.63 10.67
CA HIS A 266 8.72 -17.52 9.88
C HIS A 266 9.92 -17.99 10.69
N TYR A 267 10.64 -17.08 11.34
CA TYR A 267 11.79 -17.44 12.16
C TYR A 267 11.40 -18.39 13.31
N LEU A 268 10.32 -18.08 14.03
CA LEU A 268 9.93 -18.85 15.22
C LEU A 268 9.32 -20.23 14.87
N SER A 269 8.63 -20.35 13.74
CA SER A 269 7.88 -21.57 13.39
C SER A 269 8.52 -22.40 12.28
N ARG A 270 9.45 -21.83 11.51
CA ARG A 270 10.09 -22.42 10.33
C ARG A 270 9.16 -22.71 9.15
N PHE A 271 7.88 -22.34 9.23
CA PHE A 271 6.98 -22.37 8.08
C PHE A 271 7.22 -21.20 7.13
N THR A 272 6.89 -21.38 5.86
CA THR A 272 6.87 -20.30 4.88
C THR A 272 5.66 -19.40 5.08
N PHE A 273 5.88 -18.10 5.12
CA PHE A 273 4.81 -17.11 5.22
C PHE A 273 4.68 -16.25 3.97
N VAL A 274 3.45 -15.85 3.68
CA VAL A 274 3.13 -14.74 2.78
C VAL A 274 2.48 -13.64 3.61
N SER A 275 3.11 -12.47 3.67
CA SER A 275 2.50 -11.29 4.29
C SER A 275 1.62 -10.55 3.29
N VAL A 276 0.45 -10.11 3.76
CA VAL A 276 -0.39 -9.14 3.06
C VAL A 276 -0.36 -7.80 3.80
N PRO A 277 -0.32 -6.66 3.11
CA PRO A 277 -0.31 -5.33 3.74
C PRO A 277 -1.67 -4.88 4.28
N GLY A 278 -2.68 -5.74 4.13
CA GLY A 278 -4.02 -5.62 4.67
C GLY A 278 -4.90 -6.69 4.05
N VAL A 279 -5.95 -7.10 4.75
CA VAL A 279 -6.84 -8.21 4.33
C VAL A 279 -7.57 -7.97 3.00
N THR A 280 -7.61 -6.73 2.52
CA THR A 280 -8.20 -6.35 1.22
C THR A 280 -7.19 -6.28 0.09
N ALA A 281 -5.89 -6.25 0.39
CA ALA A 281 -4.80 -6.10 -0.57
C ALA A 281 -4.25 -7.46 -1.04
N ILE A 282 -5.15 -8.30 -1.57
CA ILE A 282 -4.88 -9.71 -1.92
C ILE A 282 -4.75 -9.96 -3.43
N LYS A 283 -4.82 -8.90 -4.25
CA LYS A 283 -4.74 -9.04 -5.72
C LYS A 283 -3.43 -9.72 -6.11
N GLY A 284 -3.53 -10.83 -6.86
CA GLY A 284 -2.38 -11.59 -7.37
C GLY A 284 -1.80 -12.61 -6.39
N ILE A 285 -2.41 -12.78 -5.20
CA ILE A 285 -1.91 -13.72 -4.18
C ILE A 285 -1.88 -15.16 -4.71
N GLU A 286 -2.83 -15.57 -5.55
CA GLU A 286 -2.84 -16.88 -6.19
C GLU A 286 -1.57 -17.15 -7.01
N THR A 287 -1.02 -16.12 -7.67
CA THR A 287 0.19 -16.26 -8.48
C THR A 287 1.41 -16.47 -7.59
N VAL A 288 1.51 -15.70 -6.50
CA VAL A 288 2.56 -15.86 -5.50
C VAL A 288 2.54 -17.26 -4.89
N LEU A 289 1.35 -17.74 -4.49
CA LEU A 289 1.20 -19.06 -3.88
C LEU A 289 1.53 -20.20 -4.86
N LYS A 290 1.13 -20.09 -6.13
CA LYS A 290 1.50 -21.07 -7.18
C LYS A 290 3.00 -21.10 -7.41
N GLN A 291 3.67 -19.94 -7.45
CA GLN A 291 5.12 -19.85 -7.59
C GLN A 291 5.87 -20.45 -6.40
N LEU A 292 5.28 -20.44 -5.21
CA LEU A 292 5.83 -21.12 -4.02
C LEU A 292 5.59 -22.63 -4.02
N GLY A 293 4.83 -23.17 -4.99
CA GLY A 293 4.44 -24.58 -4.99
C GLY A 293 3.47 -24.94 -3.88
N ALA A 294 2.68 -23.97 -3.40
CA ALA A 294 1.76 -24.18 -2.29
C ALA A 294 0.58 -25.08 -2.70
N GLU A 295 0.19 -25.97 -1.80
CA GLU A 295 -0.99 -26.84 -1.92
C GLU A 295 -1.96 -26.55 -0.76
N LYS A 296 -1.40 -26.40 0.45
CA LYS A 296 -2.12 -26.16 1.71
C LYS A 296 -1.84 -24.77 2.25
N ILE A 297 -2.90 -24.00 2.48
CA ILE A 297 -2.84 -22.62 2.92
C ILE A 297 -3.48 -22.48 4.30
N TYR A 298 -2.77 -21.88 5.23
CA TYR A 298 -3.30 -21.48 6.53
C TYR A 298 -3.42 -19.96 6.60
N ILE A 299 -4.62 -19.44 6.86
CA ILE A 299 -4.85 -18.02 7.10
C ILE A 299 -4.75 -17.75 8.60
N ALA A 300 -3.79 -16.92 8.99
CA ALA A 300 -3.47 -16.55 10.36
C ALA A 300 -3.46 -15.01 10.52
N PHE A 301 -4.64 -14.40 10.38
CA PHE A 301 -4.86 -12.96 10.63
C PHE A 301 -4.99 -12.67 12.11
N ASP A 302 -4.75 -11.40 12.50
CA ASP A 302 -4.73 -11.02 13.92
C ASP A 302 -6.08 -11.30 14.59
N MET A 303 -6.02 -11.81 15.82
CA MET A 303 -7.21 -12.24 16.56
C MET A 303 -8.18 -11.09 16.84
N ASP A 304 -7.69 -9.86 16.97
CA ASP A 304 -8.53 -8.69 17.19
C ASP A 304 -9.25 -8.23 15.91
N LEU A 305 -8.63 -8.44 14.75
CA LEU A 305 -9.23 -8.12 13.46
C LEU A 305 -10.36 -9.09 13.09
N MET A 306 -10.33 -10.31 13.63
CA MET A 306 -11.41 -11.28 13.45
C MET A 306 -12.75 -10.86 14.06
N THR A 307 -12.80 -9.85 14.95
CA THR A 307 -14.06 -9.30 15.46
C THR A 307 -14.71 -8.30 14.48
N ASN A 308 -13.96 -7.77 13.52
CA ASN A 308 -14.42 -6.77 12.58
C ASN A 308 -15.15 -7.42 11.40
N LYS A 309 -16.43 -7.10 11.22
CA LYS A 309 -17.27 -7.62 10.11
C LYS A 309 -16.67 -7.37 8.73
N ALA A 310 -15.99 -6.24 8.52
CA ALA A 310 -15.33 -5.94 7.24
C ALA A 310 -14.13 -6.86 6.99
N VAL A 311 -13.35 -7.14 8.04
CA VAL A 311 -12.22 -8.07 7.97
C VAL A 311 -12.70 -9.50 7.74
N GLN A 312 -13.74 -9.94 8.46
CA GLN A 312 -14.34 -11.26 8.23
C GLN A 312 -14.80 -11.44 6.79
N LYS A 313 -15.46 -10.43 6.20
CA LYS A 313 -15.85 -10.46 4.79
C LYS A 313 -14.65 -10.51 3.83
N ALA A 314 -13.59 -9.74 4.12
CA ALA A 314 -12.38 -9.75 3.30
C ALA A 314 -11.67 -11.12 3.36
N LYS A 315 -11.58 -11.70 4.56
CA LYS A 315 -11.08 -13.05 4.78
C LYS A 315 -11.90 -14.09 4.04
N GLN A 316 -13.23 -14.04 4.14
CA GLN A 316 -14.11 -14.98 3.43
C GLN A 316 -13.88 -14.93 1.92
N ARG A 317 -13.75 -13.72 1.34
CA ARG A 317 -13.43 -13.55 -0.09
C ARG A 317 -12.07 -14.14 -0.45
N LEU A 318 -11.07 -14.00 0.43
CA LEU A 318 -9.76 -14.64 0.25
C LEU A 318 -9.89 -16.17 0.27
N GLU A 319 -10.64 -16.73 1.23
CA GLU A 319 -10.87 -18.18 1.31
C GLU A 319 -11.56 -18.71 0.04
N GLU A 320 -12.63 -18.07 -0.39
CA GLU A 320 -13.37 -18.42 -1.61
C GLU A 320 -12.47 -18.36 -2.85
N LEU A 321 -11.66 -17.30 -2.98
CA LEU A 321 -10.69 -17.14 -4.08
C LEU A 321 -9.67 -18.29 -4.10
N LEU A 322 -9.10 -18.61 -2.95
CA LEU A 322 -8.06 -19.64 -2.84
C LEU A 322 -8.62 -21.05 -3.07
N ILE A 323 -9.78 -21.36 -2.50
CA ILE A 323 -10.47 -22.64 -2.73
C ILE A 323 -10.82 -22.80 -4.21
N LYS A 324 -11.39 -21.77 -4.84
CA LYS A 324 -11.71 -21.78 -6.27
C LYS A 324 -10.47 -21.98 -7.15
N THR A 325 -9.31 -21.57 -6.67
CA THR A 325 -8.02 -21.74 -7.36
C THR A 325 -7.42 -23.14 -7.17
N GLY A 326 -7.99 -23.97 -6.29
CA GLY A 326 -7.60 -25.35 -6.05
C GLY A 326 -6.70 -25.57 -4.83
N PHE A 327 -6.58 -24.58 -3.93
CA PHE A 327 -5.82 -24.74 -2.69
C PHE A 327 -6.66 -25.37 -1.57
N GLU A 328 -6.02 -26.14 -0.69
CA GLU A 328 -6.60 -26.63 0.55
C GLU A 328 -6.46 -25.53 1.62
N VAL A 329 -7.57 -24.86 1.98
CA VAL A 329 -7.53 -23.63 2.79
C VAL A 329 -8.08 -23.87 4.20
N TYR A 330 -7.34 -23.40 5.20
CA TYR A 330 -7.70 -23.48 6.60
C TYR A 330 -7.53 -22.13 7.30
N THR A 331 -8.35 -21.88 8.32
CA THR A 331 -8.12 -20.77 9.25
C THR A 331 -7.41 -21.27 10.50
N LYS A 332 -6.39 -20.55 10.95
CA LYS A 332 -5.76 -20.74 12.25
C LYS A 332 -6.26 -19.69 13.24
N THR A 333 -6.65 -20.16 14.41
CA THR A 333 -6.92 -19.33 15.59
C THR A 333 -6.00 -19.79 16.73
N TRP A 334 -5.78 -18.89 17.68
CA TRP A 334 -5.01 -19.15 18.88
C TRP A 334 -5.62 -18.38 20.04
N ASP A 335 -4.99 -18.48 21.20
CA ASP A 335 -5.40 -17.75 22.39
C ASP A 335 -5.42 -16.23 22.13
N SER A 336 -6.60 -15.62 22.26
CA SER A 336 -6.85 -14.22 21.93
C SER A 336 -6.13 -13.21 22.82
N ARG A 337 -5.49 -13.66 23.91
CA ARG A 337 -4.55 -12.84 24.70
C ARG A 337 -3.35 -12.38 23.86
N TYR A 338 -3.01 -13.10 22.80
CA TYR A 338 -1.97 -12.73 21.85
C TYR A 338 -2.60 -12.17 20.58
N LYS A 339 -2.27 -10.92 20.26
CA LYS A 339 -2.84 -10.21 19.12
C LYS A 339 -2.45 -10.86 17.79
N GLY A 340 -1.16 -10.96 17.52
CA GLY A 340 -0.61 -11.54 16.29
C GLY A 340 -0.09 -12.97 16.46
N ILE A 341 0.06 -13.68 15.35
CA ILE A 341 0.66 -15.01 15.33
C ILE A 341 2.14 -14.96 15.79
N ASP A 342 2.85 -13.87 15.53
CA ASP A 342 4.21 -13.63 16.01
C ASP A 342 4.27 -13.55 17.54
N ASP A 343 3.34 -12.82 18.15
CA ASP A 343 3.23 -12.72 19.61
C ASP A 343 2.96 -14.10 20.26
N TYR A 344 2.04 -14.87 19.67
CA TYR A 344 1.69 -16.22 20.15
C TYR A 344 2.87 -17.19 20.03
N LEU A 345 3.53 -17.22 18.86
CA LEU A 345 4.69 -18.08 18.64
C LEU A 345 5.84 -17.73 19.59
N LEU A 346 6.07 -16.43 19.85
CA LEU A 346 7.11 -15.97 20.76
C LEU A 346 6.84 -16.42 22.20
N ALA A 347 5.59 -16.33 22.64
CA ALA A 347 5.20 -16.80 23.96
C ALA A 347 5.41 -18.31 24.11
N ARG A 348 5.03 -19.09 23.09
CA ARG A 348 5.22 -20.54 23.06
C ARG A 348 6.70 -20.93 23.08
N GLU A 349 7.53 -20.20 22.35
CA GLU A 349 8.98 -20.44 22.35
C GLU A 349 9.60 -20.17 23.72
N LYS A 350 9.22 -19.07 24.38
CA LYS A 350 9.67 -18.76 25.74
C LYS A 350 9.23 -19.82 26.75
N GLU A 351 8.01 -20.35 26.62
CA GLU A 351 7.52 -21.42 27.50
C GLU A 351 8.28 -22.74 27.30
N LYS A 352 8.69 -23.07 26.07
CA LYS A 352 9.53 -24.24 25.80
C LYS A 352 10.89 -24.10 26.46
N GLN A 353 11.53 -22.93 26.32
CA GLN A 353 12.85 -22.67 26.91
C GLN A 353 12.82 -22.76 28.44
N LYS A 354 11.76 -22.29 29.09
CA LYS A 354 11.56 -22.42 30.55
C LYS A 354 11.38 -23.86 31.06
N LYS A 355 11.05 -24.82 30.18
CA LYS A 355 10.91 -26.24 30.56
C LYS A 355 12.20 -27.03 30.36
N ILE A 356 13.17 -26.47 29.66
CA ILE A 356 14.47 -27.08 29.36
C ILE A 356 15.50 -26.71 30.44
N ILE A 357 15.31 -25.56 31.10
CA ILE A 357 16.01 -25.14 32.32
C ILE A 357 15.23 -25.68 33.51
#